data_AF-A0A964YRV6-F1
#
_entry.id   AF-A0A964YRV6-F1
#
_cell.length_a   1.000
_cell.length_b   1.000
_cell.length_c   1.000
_cell.angle_alpha   90.00
_cell.angle_beta   90.00
_cell.angle_gamma   90.00
#
_symmetry.space_group_name_H-M   'P 1'
#
loop_
_entity.id
_entity.type
_entity.pdbx_description
1 polymer ?
#
loop_
_entity_poly.entity_id
_entity_poly.type
_entity_poly.pdbx_seq_one_letter_code
_entity_poly.pdbx_strand_id
1 'polypeptide(L)'
;MASQMTLVFLISVTVTLLVVSYFLLKQEKTEGFETQNTYSVESLDINTCPSYASEIQTAKGSTDCCQGDAVDGKCNGTTFCTKSPAYLGVPSCVDKWRQYFKDKGMNFCPPTMPNYFEDVTNTSAPKGCSEGPISNDGKMPMDNIRKQCKVYASEEDNKLWANSCYIEKMRAKVQCPVVNGQSPEATLYLDDRDKTKFGLIQCVYPFELGMPTFCAERASLEQYFTRLNPNWRTDSNMDQNVKLYACENYIARRESAREEANRLQAEQKAREAAEAKAKAEAEARAKAEADAKKRADEASRLQQQLDEANRRLQSCPK
;
A
#
# COMPACT_ATOMS: atom_id res chain seq x y z
N MET A 1 36.38 -25.82 39.57
CA MET A 1 35.01 -26.31 39.25
C MET A 1 33.92 -25.25 39.46
N ALA A 2 33.94 -24.47 40.55
CA ALA A 2 32.94 -23.42 40.80
C ALA A 2 32.81 -22.38 39.66
N SER A 3 33.93 -21.93 39.08
CA SER A 3 33.94 -20.90 38.02
C SER A 3 33.33 -21.35 36.67
N GLN A 4 33.41 -22.65 36.33
CA GLN A 4 32.80 -23.14 35.09
C GLN A 4 31.28 -23.29 35.19
N MET A 5 30.76 -23.62 36.37
CA MET A 5 29.30 -23.66 36.59
C MET A 5 28.67 -22.27 36.50
N THR A 6 29.39 -21.22 36.93
CA THR A 6 28.88 -19.83 36.84
C THR A 6 28.76 -19.37 35.40
N LEU A 7 29.70 -19.73 34.52
CA LEU A 7 29.69 -19.34 33.12
C LEU A 7 28.52 -19.98 32.35
N VAL A 8 28.28 -21.28 32.56
CA VAL A 8 27.18 -22.02 31.90
C VAL A 8 25.82 -21.45 32.31
N PHE A 9 25.66 -21.07 33.58
CA PHE A 9 24.43 -20.47 34.07
C PHE A 9 24.15 -19.10 33.42
N LEU A 10 25.16 -18.24 33.29
CA LEU A 10 25.02 -16.93 32.65
C LEU A 10 24.64 -17.04 31.15
N ILE A 11 25.24 -17.98 30.42
CA ILE A 11 24.91 -18.23 29.01
C ILE A 11 23.45 -18.70 28.87
N SER A 12 23.01 -19.63 29.73
CA SER A 12 21.62 -20.12 29.73
C SER A 12 20.62 -18.98 29.98
N VAL A 13 20.85 -18.13 30.99
CA VAL A 13 19.98 -16.99 31.28
C VAL A 13 19.91 -16.01 30.10
N THR A 14 21.04 -15.74 29.45
CA THR A 14 21.12 -14.81 28.31
C THR A 14 20.34 -15.33 27.09
N VAL A 15 20.47 -16.62 26.77
CA VAL A 15 19.72 -17.24 25.67
C VAL A 15 18.22 -17.22 25.97
N THR A 16 17.83 -17.50 27.21
CA THR A 16 16.41 -17.49 27.60
C THR A 16 15.80 -16.08 27.48
N LEU A 17 16.54 -15.04 27.89
CA LEU A 17 16.13 -13.65 27.73
C LEU A 17 15.98 -13.25 26.26
N LEU A 18 16.91 -13.67 25.38
CA LEU A 18 16.82 -13.40 23.94
C LEU A 18 15.60 -14.09 23.30
N VAL A 19 15.31 -15.33 23.68
CA VAL A 19 14.13 -16.06 23.19
C VAL A 19 12.85 -15.39 23.66
N VAL A 20 12.74 -15.05 24.95
CA VAL A 20 11.56 -14.35 25.49
C VAL A 20 11.39 -12.98 24.83
N SER A 21 12.46 -12.20 24.68
CA SER A 21 12.41 -10.91 24.01
C SER A 21 11.99 -11.04 22.54
N TYR A 22 12.45 -12.08 21.84
CA TYR A 22 12.03 -12.36 20.47
C TYR A 22 10.53 -12.69 20.40
N PHE A 23 10.00 -13.48 21.34
CA PHE A 23 8.56 -13.77 21.40
C PHE A 23 7.71 -12.55 21.78
N LEU A 24 8.17 -11.73 22.73
CA LEU A 24 7.48 -10.49 23.13
C LEU A 24 7.45 -9.47 21.99
N LEU A 25 8.57 -9.24 21.30
CA LEU A 25 8.62 -8.36 20.12
C LEU A 25 7.77 -8.88 18.95
N LYS A 26 7.51 -10.19 18.89
CA LYS A 26 6.61 -10.78 17.90
C LYS A 26 5.13 -10.63 18.28
N GLN A 27 4.81 -10.41 19.55
CA GLN A 27 3.43 -10.20 20.01
C GLN A 27 2.91 -8.77 19.82
N GLU A 28 3.77 -7.74 19.73
CA GLU A 28 3.34 -6.33 19.58
C GLU A 28 2.77 -5.94 18.20
N LYS A 29 2.44 -6.90 17.30
CA LYS A 29 1.86 -6.58 15.98
C LYS A 29 0.39 -6.95 15.77
N THR A 30 -0.36 -7.29 16.82
CA THR A 30 -1.79 -7.60 16.68
C THR A 30 -2.68 -6.92 17.73
N GLU A 31 -2.37 -5.69 18.14
CA GLU A 31 -3.36 -4.79 18.76
C GLU A 31 -4.08 -3.97 17.69
N GLY A 32 -4.62 -4.65 16.70
CA GLY A 32 -5.76 -4.12 15.97
C GLY A 32 -6.98 -4.70 16.66
N PHE A 33 -7.99 -3.89 16.98
CA PHE A 33 -9.34 -4.42 17.17
C PHE A 33 -9.57 -5.39 16.03
N GLU A 34 -9.67 -6.69 16.34
CA GLU A 34 -10.16 -7.67 15.39
C GLU A 34 -11.55 -7.16 15.05
N THR A 35 -11.65 -6.37 13.97
CA THR A 35 -12.89 -6.20 13.25
C THR A 35 -13.30 -7.64 13.01
N GLN A 36 -14.22 -8.13 13.83
CA GLN A 36 -14.89 -9.39 13.59
C GLN A 36 -15.54 -9.18 12.24
N ASN A 37 -14.81 -9.52 11.19
CA ASN A 37 -15.37 -9.73 9.88
C ASN A 37 -16.38 -10.84 10.14
N THR A 38 -17.62 -10.44 10.37
CA THR A 38 -18.73 -11.35 10.60
C THR A 38 -18.91 -12.10 9.30
N TYR A 39 -18.20 -13.22 9.18
CA TYR A 39 -18.36 -14.16 8.09
C TYR A 39 -19.80 -14.63 8.13
N SER A 40 -20.59 -14.26 7.13
CA SER A 40 -22.01 -14.59 7.05
C SER A 40 -22.18 -16.02 6.53
N VAL A 41 -21.61 -17.00 7.23
CA VAL A 41 -21.71 -18.43 6.87
C VAL A 41 -22.92 -19.10 7.54
N GLU A 42 -23.57 -18.40 8.48
CA GLU A 42 -24.71 -18.95 9.25
C GLU A 42 -25.92 -19.27 8.36
N SER A 43 -26.07 -18.61 7.21
CA SER A 43 -27.14 -18.86 6.25
C SER A 43 -26.88 -20.05 5.31
N LEU A 44 -25.70 -20.68 5.36
CA LEU A 44 -25.44 -21.89 4.56
C LEU A 44 -26.27 -23.06 5.05
N ASP A 45 -26.94 -23.72 4.12
CA ASP A 45 -27.78 -24.90 4.34
C ASP A 45 -27.44 -26.00 3.32
N ILE A 46 -26.15 -26.35 3.26
CA ILE A 46 -25.64 -27.40 2.38
C ILE A 46 -25.75 -28.73 3.11
N ASN A 47 -26.78 -29.50 2.78
CA ASN A 47 -27.00 -30.84 3.36
C ASN A 47 -26.70 -31.98 2.37
N THR A 48 -25.62 -31.85 1.60
CA THR A 48 -25.17 -32.83 0.61
C THR A 48 -23.82 -33.44 0.99
N CYS A 49 -23.60 -34.70 0.57
CA CYS A 49 -22.29 -35.31 0.67
C CYS A 49 -21.34 -34.72 -0.37
N PRO A 50 -20.03 -34.59 -0.07
CA PRO A 50 -19.06 -34.22 -1.08
C PRO A 50 -19.03 -35.26 -2.21
N SER A 51 -18.65 -34.84 -3.42
CA SER A 51 -18.66 -35.69 -4.62
C SER A 51 -17.76 -36.94 -4.54
N TYR A 52 -16.79 -36.95 -3.62
CA TYR A 52 -15.91 -38.08 -3.35
C TYR A 52 -16.40 -39.02 -2.23
N ALA A 53 -17.52 -38.70 -1.57
CA ALA A 53 -18.07 -39.52 -0.50
C ALA A 53 -19.37 -40.20 -0.94
N SER A 54 -19.51 -41.47 -0.59
CA SER A 54 -20.74 -42.22 -0.81
C SER A 54 -21.72 -42.02 0.34
N GLU A 55 -23.01 -41.93 0.02
CA GLU A 55 -24.09 -41.93 1.01
C GLU A 55 -24.36 -43.33 1.55
N ILE A 56 -24.34 -43.49 2.87
CA ILE A 56 -24.68 -44.75 3.54
C ILE A 56 -25.81 -44.52 4.55
N GLN A 57 -26.77 -45.43 4.61
CA GLN A 57 -27.76 -45.43 5.68
C GLN A 57 -27.30 -46.33 6.82
N THR A 58 -27.17 -45.75 8.00
CA THR A 58 -26.81 -46.48 9.22
C THR A 58 -27.98 -47.33 9.71
N ALA A 59 -27.71 -48.30 10.59
CA ALA A 59 -28.74 -49.11 11.24
C ALA A 59 -29.76 -48.29 12.07
N LYS A 60 -29.44 -47.02 12.39
CA LYS A 60 -30.33 -46.09 13.11
C LYS A 60 -31.18 -45.22 12.17
N GLY A 61 -31.06 -45.42 10.85
CA GLY A 61 -31.76 -44.64 9.83
C GLY A 61 -31.12 -43.28 9.51
N SER A 62 -29.96 -42.96 10.08
CA SER A 62 -29.21 -41.74 9.72
C SER A 62 -28.46 -41.95 8.40
N THR A 63 -28.40 -40.90 7.57
CA THR A 63 -27.64 -40.91 6.32
C THR A 63 -26.28 -40.25 6.52
N ASP A 64 -25.22 -41.03 6.45
CA ASP A 64 -23.84 -40.59 6.60
C ASP A 64 -23.14 -40.43 5.25
N CYS A 65 -22.20 -39.49 5.18
CA CYS A 65 -21.29 -39.33 4.06
C CYS A 65 -19.97 -40.05 4.38
N CYS A 66 -19.75 -41.20 3.73
CA CYS A 66 -18.57 -42.02 3.92
C CYS A 66 -17.46 -41.65 2.92
N GLN A 67 -16.29 -41.25 3.43
CA GLN A 67 -15.07 -41.13 2.65
C GLN A 67 -14.32 -42.47 2.71
N GLY A 68 -14.61 -43.34 1.74
CA GLY A 68 -14.08 -44.70 1.66
C GLY A 68 -15.09 -45.65 1.02
N ASP A 69 -14.88 -46.95 1.18
CA ASP A 69 -15.80 -47.95 0.66
C ASP A 69 -16.99 -48.14 1.62
N ALA A 70 -18.19 -48.30 1.07
CA ALA A 70 -19.36 -48.70 1.81
C ALA A 70 -19.49 -50.23 1.79
N VAL A 71 -19.32 -50.89 2.94
CA VAL A 71 -19.44 -52.35 3.07
C VAL A 71 -20.50 -52.68 4.12
N ASP A 72 -21.54 -53.42 3.73
CA ASP A 72 -22.65 -53.85 4.61
C ASP A 72 -23.31 -52.70 5.40
N GLY A 73 -23.53 -51.55 4.74
CA GLY A 73 -24.14 -50.37 5.39
C GLY A 73 -23.25 -49.68 6.42
N LYS A 74 -21.95 -50.01 6.44
CA LYS A 74 -20.93 -49.36 7.27
C LYS A 74 -19.90 -48.66 6.40
N CYS A 75 -19.41 -47.53 6.89
CA CYS A 75 -18.29 -46.83 6.27
C CYS A 75 -16.99 -47.58 6.59
N ASN A 76 -16.37 -48.19 5.58
CA ASN A 76 -15.01 -48.71 5.67
C ASN A 76 -14.01 -47.58 5.34
N GLY A 77 -13.99 -46.57 6.19
CA GLY A 77 -13.25 -45.33 6.00
C GLY A 77 -13.56 -44.31 7.08
N THR A 78 -13.53 -43.03 6.73
CA THR A 78 -13.86 -41.94 7.65
C THR A 78 -15.24 -41.40 7.33
N THR A 79 -16.13 -41.36 8.32
CA THR A 79 -17.40 -40.62 8.18
C THR A 79 -17.11 -39.12 8.17
N PHE A 80 -17.34 -38.48 7.03
CA PHE A 80 -17.04 -37.05 6.83
C PHE A 80 -18.06 -36.15 7.54
N CYS A 81 -19.35 -36.46 7.39
CA CYS A 81 -20.47 -35.79 8.04
C CYS A 81 -21.74 -36.66 7.99
N THR A 82 -22.78 -36.27 8.72
CA THR A 82 -24.12 -36.85 8.65
C THR A 82 -25.13 -35.85 8.09
N LYS A 83 -26.05 -36.29 7.23
CA LYS A 83 -27.19 -35.49 6.77
C LYS A 83 -28.31 -35.39 7.81
N SER A 84 -28.22 -36.18 8.88
CA SER A 84 -29.09 -36.14 10.06
C SER A 84 -28.48 -35.22 11.14
N PRO A 85 -29.16 -34.99 12.28
CA PRO A 85 -28.55 -34.29 13.41
C PRO A 85 -27.21 -34.91 13.83
N ALA A 86 -26.26 -34.08 14.23
CA ALA A 86 -24.93 -34.52 14.66
C ALA A 86 -25.00 -35.58 15.78
N TYR A 87 -24.12 -36.57 15.75
CA TYR A 87 -24.10 -37.66 16.74
C TYR A 87 -22.72 -38.31 16.87
N LEU A 88 -22.39 -38.82 18.06
CA LEU A 88 -21.16 -39.60 18.32
C LEU A 88 -19.87 -38.98 17.74
N GLY A 89 -19.74 -37.65 17.77
CA GLY A 89 -18.59 -36.93 17.23
C GLY A 89 -18.59 -36.74 15.70
N VAL A 90 -19.61 -37.25 14.99
CA VAL A 90 -19.86 -36.98 13.58
C VAL A 90 -20.67 -35.68 13.45
N PRO A 91 -20.12 -34.62 12.84
CA PRO A 91 -20.83 -33.36 12.67
C PRO A 91 -21.92 -33.46 11.59
N SER A 92 -22.91 -32.57 11.65
CA SER A 92 -23.86 -32.44 10.53
C SER A 92 -23.12 -31.96 9.27
N CYS A 93 -23.64 -32.31 8.09
CA CYS A 93 -23.05 -31.84 6.84
C CYS A 93 -23.11 -30.33 6.71
N VAL A 94 -24.19 -29.71 7.20
CA VAL A 94 -24.31 -28.25 7.28
C VAL A 94 -23.18 -27.64 8.10
N ASP A 95 -22.92 -28.14 9.31
CA ASP A 95 -21.83 -27.61 10.17
C ASP A 95 -20.45 -27.84 9.54
N LYS A 96 -20.25 -29.02 8.94
CA LYS A 96 -18.99 -29.37 8.27
C LYS A 96 -18.71 -28.45 7.08
N TRP A 97 -19.72 -28.16 6.27
CA TRP A 97 -19.59 -27.21 5.15
C TRP A 97 -19.40 -25.79 5.64
N ARG A 98 -20.14 -25.33 6.66
CA ARG A 98 -19.91 -23.99 7.25
C ARG A 98 -18.47 -23.80 7.69
N GLN A 99 -17.91 -24.78 8.40
CA GLN A 99 -16.51 -24.74 8.80
C GLN A 99 -15.57 -24.71 7.59
N TYR A 100 -15.82 -25.56 6.58
CA TYR A 100 -15.04 -25.58 5.35
C TYR A 100 -15.03 -24.22 4.62
N PHE A 101 -16.20 -23.60 4.41
CA PHE A 101 -16.32 -22.30 3.76
C PHE A 101 -15.65 -21.18 4.57
N LYS A 102 -15.74 -21.24 5.90
CA LYS A 102 -15.03 -20.32 6.80
C LYS A 102 -13.50 -20.44 6.64
N ASP A 103 -12.98 -21.67 6.64
CA ASP A 103 -11.55 -21.94 6.48
C ASP A 103 -11.05 -21.51 5.10
N LYS A 104 -11.83 -21.75 4.04
CA LYS A 104 -11.53 -21.24 2.70
C LYS A 104 -11.57 -19.73 2.64
N GLY A 105 -12.55 -19.09 3.29
CA GLY A 105 -12.65 -17.65 3.43
C GLY A 105 -11.38 -17.03 4.00
N MET A 106 -10.88 -17.56 5.12
CA MET A 106 -9.63 -17.08 5.74
C MET A 106 -8.40 -17.24 4.84
N ASN A 107 -8.34 -18.35 4.09
CA ASN A 107 -7.18 -18.68 3.27
C ASN A 107 -7.13 -17.93 1.94
N PHE A 108 -8.26 -17.85 1.22
CA PHE A 108 -8.31 -17.34 -0.15
C PHE A 108 -8.79 -15.89 -0.24
N CYS A 109 -9.66 -15.46 0.67
CA CYS A 109 -10.35 -14.20 0.49
C CYS A 109 -9.55 -13.00 1.04
N PRO A 110 -9.64 -11.84 0.38
CA PRO A 110 -9.14 -10.60 0.94
C PRO A 110 -10.08 -10.11 2.07
N PRO A 111 -9.57 -9.28 3.00
CA PRO A 111 -10.37 -8.77 4.12
C PRO A 111 -11.65 -8.03 3.71
N THR A 112 -11.66 -7.37 2.54
CA THR A 112 -12.83 -6.63 2.02
C THR A 112 -13.89 -7.53 1.38
N MET A 113 -13.61 -8.81 1.16
CA MET A 113 -14.53 -9.77 0.53
C MET A 113 -14.48 -11.11 1.26
N PRO A 114 -14.88 -11.20 2.54
CA PRO A 114 -14.60 -12.36 3.38
C PRO A 114 -15.40 -13.62 3.02
N ASN A 115 -16.47 -13.50 2.22
CA ASN A 115 -17.40 -14.61 1.98
C ASN A 115 -16.94 -15.44 0.78
N TYR A 116 -16.39 -16.63 1.04
CA TYR A 116 -16.00 -17.58 0.00
C TYR A 116 -17.22 -18.26 -0.61
N PHE A 117 -17.19 -18.52 -1.92
CA PHE A 117 -18.21 -19.33 -2.61
C PHE A 117 -17.55 -20.34 -3.55
N GLU A 118 -18.15 -21.52 -3.67
CA GLU A 118 -17.78 -22.55 -4.65
C GLU A 118 -18.90 -23.58 -4.83
N ASP A 119 -19.01 -24.17 -6.02
CA ASP A 119 -19.83 -25.35 -6.21
C ASP A 119 -19.06 -26.61 -5.81
N VAL A 120 -19.28 -27.08 -4.59
CA VAL A 120 -18.63 -28.29 -4.04
C VAL A 120 -18.95 -29.57 -4.82
N THR A 121 -20.00 -29.55 -5.65
CA THR A 121 -20.39 -30.68 -6.51
C THR A 121 -19.77 -30.63 -7.90
N ASN A 122 -19.34 -29.45 -8.34
CA ASN A 122 -18.75 -29.22 -9.66
C ASN A 122 -17.47 -28.39 -9.53
N THR A 123 -16.32 -29.06 -9.49
CA THR A 123 -15.01 -28.42 -9.34
C THR A 123 -14.60 -27.53 -10.52
N SER A 124 -15.31 -27.62 -11.65
CA SER A 124 -15.11 -26.76 -12.82
C SER A 124 -15.90 -25.45 -12.75
N ALA A 125 -16.86 -25.35 -11.83
CA ALA A 125 -17.64 -24.13 -11.66
C ALA A 125 -16.80 -23.00 -11.06
N PRO A 126 -17.17 -21.72 -11.31
CA PRO A 126 -16.46 -20.60 -10.71
C PRO A 126 -16.50 -20.65 -9.19
N LYS A 127 -15.34 -20.44 -8.58
CA LYS A 127 -15.17 -20.24 -7.14
C LYS A 127 -14.50 -18.90 -6.90
N GLY A 128 -14.73 -18.29 -5.75
CA GLY A 128 -14.34 -16.91 -5.51
C GLY A 128 -14.66 -16.41 -4.13
N CYS A 129 -14.58 -15.10 -3.98
CA CYS A 129 -14.98 -14.41 -2.76
C CYS A 129 -15.85 -13.20 -3.10
N SER A 130 -16.79 -12.87 -2.20
CA SER A 130 -17.68 -11.72 -2.33
C SER A 130 -17.65 -10.83 -1.09
N GLU A 131 -17.87 -9.54 -1.32
CA GLU A 131 -18.15 -8.56 -0.28
C GLU A 131 -19.52 -8.82 0.37
N GLY A 132 -20.51 -9.18 -0.46
CA GLY A 132 -21.86 -9.52 -0.01
C GLY A 132 -22.03 -10.96 0.48
N PRO A 133 -23.22 -11.28 1.03
CA PRO A 133 -23.58 -12.64 1.41
C PRO A 133 -23.61 -13.58 0.19
N ILE A 134 -23.44 -14.87 0.46
CA ILE A 134 -23.49 -15.94 -0.54
C ILE A 134 -24.85 -16.65 -0.46
N SER A 135 -25.25 -17.29 -1.56
CA SER A 135 -26.46 -18.10 -1.62
C SER A 135 -26.43 -19.22 -0.58
N ASN A 136 -27.61 -19.71 -0.18
CA ASN A 136 -27.71 -20.75 0.86
C ASN A 136 -27.03 -22.08 0.45
N ASP A 137 -26.89 -22.33 -0.86
CA ASP A 137 -26.15 -23.47 -1.41
C ASP A 137 -24.64 -23.23 -1.54
N GLY A 138 -24.16 -22.03 -1.20
CA GLY A 138 -22.75 -21.62 -1.23
C GLY A 138 -22.13 -21.49 -2.62
N LYS A 139 -22.92 -21.60 -3.70
CA LYS A 139 -22.41 -21.68 -5.07
C LYS A 139 -22.07 -20.33 -5.68
N MET A 140 -22.71 -19.26 -5.23
CA MET A 140 -22.54 -17.92 -5.81
C MET A 140 -22.85 -16.81 -4.82
N PRO A 141 -22.44 -15.55 -5.09
CA PRO A 141 -22.90 -14.39 -4.33
C PRO A 141 -24.42 -14.19 -4.49
N MET A 142 -25.11 -13.73 -3.45
CA MET A 142 -26.53 -13.34 -3.57
C MET A 142 -26.70 -12.09 -4.45
N ASP A 143 -25.70 -11.21 -4.47
CA ASP A 143 -25.69 -9.97 -5.23
C ASP A 143 -24.44 -9.94 -6.13
N ASN A 144 -24.67 -10.04 -7.44
CA ASN A 144 -23.60 -10.06 -8.44
C ASN A 144 -23.05 -8.66 -8.79
N ILE A 145 -23.68 -7.60 -8.29
CA ILE A 145 -23.24 -6.20 -8.48
C ILE A 145 -22.14 -5.86 -7.47
N ARG A 146 -22.18 -6.47 -6.28
CA ARG A 146 -21.16 -6.28 -5.25
C ARG A 146 -19.80 -6.77 -5.71
N LYS A 147 -18.76 -6.21 -5.08
CA LYS A 147 -17.38 -6.56 -5.40
C LYS A 147 -17.15 -8.05 -5.14
N GLN A 148 -16.50 -8.68 -6.11
CA GLN A 148 -16.14 -10.08 -6.07
C GLN A 148 -14.79 -10.32 -6.74
N CYS A 149 -14.15 -11.43 -6.38
CA CYS A 149 -12.93 -11.91 -6.99
C CYS A 149 -13.03 -13.40 -7.27
N LYS A 150 -12.18 -13.91 -8.18
CA LYS A 150 -12.15 -15.32 -8.57
C LYS A 150 -10.95 -16.05 -7.97
N VAL A 151 -11.15 -17.30 -7.58
CA VAL A 151 -10.07 -18.22 -7.20
C VAL A 151 -9.87 -19.20 -8.36
N TYR A 152 -8.75 -19.05 -9.06
CA TYR A 152 -8.44 -19.89 -10.21
C TYR A 152 -7.89 -21.26 -9.79
N ALA A 153 -7.88 -22.21 -10.72
CA ALA A 153 -7.41 -23.57 -10.48
C ALA A 153 -5.90 -23.64 -10.22
N SER A 154 -5.10 -22.88 -10.97
CA SER A 154 -3.64 -22.83 -10.84
C SER A 154 -3.18 -21.59 -10.06
N GLU A 155 -2.01 -21.68 -9.41
CA GLU A 155 -1.41 -20.54 -8.71
C GLU A 155 -0.97 -19.47 -9.72
N GLU A 156 -0.49 -19.89 -10.89
CA GLU A 156 -0.09 -19.04 -12.00
C GLU A 156 -1.26 -18.19 -12.50
N ASP A 157 -2.45 -18.78 -12.67
CA ASP A 157 -3.65 -18.04 -13.05
C ASP A 157 -4.07 -17.05 -11.96
N ASN A 158 -4.01 -17.44 -10.69
CA ASN A 158 -4.29 -16.53 -9.58
C ASN A 158 -3.31 -15.34 -9.57
N LYS A 159 -2.05 -15.56 -9.93
CA LYS A 159 -1.05 -14.49 -10.08
C LYS A 159 -1.22 -13.66 -11.35
N LEU A 160 -1.97 -14.16 -12.33
CA LEU A 160 -2.13 -13.57 -13.64
C LEU A 160 -3.37 -12.69 -13.74
N TRP A 161 -4.54 -13.19 -13.35
CA TRP A 161 -5.79 -12.51 -13.65
C TRP A 161 -6.06 -11.35 -12.68
N ALA A 162 -6.41 -10.19 -13.22
CA ALA A 162 -6.60 -8.96 -12.44
C ALA A 162 -7.74 -9.06 -11.41
N ASN A 163 -8.77 -9.85 -11.72
CA ASN A 163 -9.91 -10.11 -10.86
C ASN A 163 -9.69 -11.30 -9.91
N SER A 164 -8.46 -11.79 -9.76
CA SER A 164 -8.19 -12.90 -8.84
C SER A 164 -8.23 -12.45 -7.39
N CYS A 165 -8.64 -13.35 -6.49
CA CYS A 165 -8.61 -13.07 -5.06
C CYS A 165 -7.17 -12.92 -4.53
N TYR A 166 -6.20 -13.54 -5.20
CA TYR A 166 -4.78 -13.36 -4.89
C TYR A 166 -4.34 -11.90 -5.09
N ILE A 167 -4.64 -11.30 -6.24
CA ILE A 167 -4.27 -9.91 -6.53
C ILE A 167 -4.98 -8.95 -5.57
N GLU A 168 -6.27 -9.17 -5.30
CA GLU A 168 -7.03 -8.40 -4.32
C GLU A 168 -6.44 -8.50 -2.89
N LYS A 169 -6.01 -9.70 -2.49
CA LYS A 169 -5.36 -9.94 -1.20
C LYS A 169 -3.99 -9.26 -1.12
N MET A 170 -3.22 -9.26 -2.20
CA MET A 170 -1.97 -8.51 -2.28
C MET A 170 -2.23 -7.00 -2.19
N ARG A 171 -3.22 -6.49 -2.92
CA ARG A 171 -3.60 -5.07 -2.88
C ARG A 171 -3.99 -4.62 -1.48
N ALA A 172 -4.76 -5.42 -0.76
CA ALA A 172 -5.15 -5.12 0.62
C ALA A 172 -3.97 -5.11 1.62
N LYS A 173 -2.84 -5.74 1.29
CA LYS A 173 -1.62 -5.73 2.12
C LYS A 173 -0.72 -4.52 1.85
N VAL A 174 -0.86 -3.88 0.69
CA VAL A 174 -0.02 -2.75 0.33
C VAL A 174 -0.38 -1.54 1.20
N GLN A 175 0.59 -1.11 1.99
CA GLN A 175 0.50 0.12 2.76
C GLN A 175 1.13 1.25 1.94
N CYS A 176 0.28 2.15 1.46
CA CYS A 176 0.74 3.31 0.74
C CYS A 176 1.43 4.30 1.68
N PRO A 177 2.62 4.81 1.32
CA PRO A 177 3.27 5.86 2.09
C PRO A 177 2.35 7.07 2.34
N VAL A 178 2.33 7.57 3.57
CA VAL A 178 1.54 8.74 3.92
C VAL A 178 2.27 9.99 3.44
N VAL A 179 1.56 10.83 2.70
CA VAL A 179 2.11 12.02 2.06
C VAL A 179 1.21 13.20 2.34
N ASN A 180 1.75 14.26 2.95
CA ASN A 180 0.97 15.45 3.36
C ASN A 180 -0.28 15.09 4.19
N GLY A 181 -0.18 14.07 5.04
CA GLY A 181 -1.31 13.58 5.85
C GLY A 181 -2.35 12.77 5.08
N GLN A 182 -2.15 12.51 3.79
CA GLN A 182 -3.01 11.66 2.98
C GLN A 182 -2.38 10.28 2.79
N SER A 183 -3.16 9.23 3.08
CA SER A 183 -2.82 7.84 2.79
C SER A 183 -3.71 7.38 1.63
N PRO A 184 -3.23 7.35 0.39
CA PRO A 184 -4.06 6.85 -0.71
C PRO A 184 -4.30 5.35 -0.54
N GLU A 185 -5.40 4.86 -1.11
CA GLU A 185 -5.62 3.42 -1.22
C GLU A 185 -4.77 2.84 -2.36
N ALA A 186 -4.31 1.61 -2.19
CA ALA A 186 -3.65 0.89 -3.26
C ALA A 186 -4.66 0.60 -4.38
N THR A 187 -4.30 0.96 -5.60
CA THR A 187 -5.09 0.76 -6.82
C THR A 187 -4.45 -0.30 -7.70
N LEU A 188 -5.22 -0.86 -8.64
CA LEU A 188 -4.71 -1.79 -9.63
C LEU A 188 -4.68 -1.09 -10.99
N TYR A 189 -3.50 -0.87 -11.53
CA TYR A 189 -3.30 -0.35 -12.88
C TYR A 189 -3.27 -1.50 -13.88
N LEU A 190 -4.10 -1.44 -14.92
CA LEU A 190 -4.18 -2.46 -15.96
C LEU A 190 -3.56 -1.92 -17.24
N ASP A 191 -2.74 -2.73 -17.91
CA ASP A 191 -2.16 -2.38 -19.20
C ASP A 191 -3.27 -2.32 -20.27
N ASP A 192 -3.29 -1.26 -21.08
CA ASP A 192 -4.32 -1.07 -22.12
C ASP A 192 -4.34 -2.21 -23.16
N ARG A 193 -3.22 -2.92 -23.33
CA ARG A 193 -3.13 -4.06 -24.26
C ARG A 193 -3.84 -5.31 -23.76
N ASP A 194 -3.98 -5.47 -22.44
CA ASP A 194 -4.71 -6.59 -21.84
C ASP A 194 -5.37 -6.16 -20.53
N LYS A 195 -6.59 -5.60 -20.64
CA LYS A 195 -7.39 -5.13 -19.50
C LYS A 195 -7.86 -6.25 -18.57
N THR A 196 -7.57 -7.51 -18.88
CA THR A 196 -8.03 -8.66 -18.08
C THR A 196 -6.89 -9.32 -17.32
N LYS A 197 -5.65 -9.09 -17.74
CA LYS A 197 -4.47 -9.72 -17.18
C LYS A 197 -3.52 -8.72 -16.57
N PHE A 198 -2.81 -9.22 -15.57
CA PHE A 198 -1.77 -8.63 -14.75
C PHE A 198 -1.82 -7.11 -14.59
N GLY A 199 -2.27 -6.68 -13.41
CA GLY A 199 -2.21 -5.28 -13.03
C GLY A 199 -1.02 -4.98 -12.12
N LEU A 200 -0.49 -3.76 -12.25
CA LEU A 200 0.46 -3.18 -11.31
C LEU A 200 -0.32 -2.65 -10.09
N ILE A 201 0.02 -3.11 -8.89
CA ILE A 201 -0.54 -2.58 -7.65
C ILE A 201 0.23 -1.32 -7.29
N GLN A 202 -0.44 -0.18 -7.35
CA GLN A 202 0.18 1.14 -7.17
C GLN A 202 -0.63 2.05 -6.25
N CYS A 203 0.08 2.86 -5.49
CA CYS A 203 -0.44 3.96 -4.70
C CYS A 203 -0.44 5.22 -5.55
N VAL A 204 -1.60 5.84 -5.77
CA VAL A 204 -1.73 7.04 -6.59
C VAL A 204 -1.96 8.25 -5.68
N TYR A 205 -1.13 9.26 -5.85
CA TYR A 205 -1.13 10.54 -5.15
C TYR A 205 -1.65 11.64 -6.07
N PRO A 206 -2.27 12.70 -5.52
CA PRO A 206 -2.55 13.90 -6.31
C PRO A 206 -1.25 14.50 -6.85
N PHE A 207 -1.34 15.12 -8.03
CA PHE A 207 -0.18 15.71 -8.70
C PHE A 207 0.39 16.89 -7.91
N GLU A 208 1.60 16.72 -7.39
CA GLU A 208 2.39 17.78 -6.77
C GLU A 208 3.75 17.88 -7.47
N LEU A 209 4.06 19.06 -8.03
CA LEU A 209 5.41 19.47 -8.42
C LEU A 209 6.12 18.60 -9.49
N GLY A 210 5.40 17.96 -10.40
CA GLY A 210 6.02 17.25 -11.53
C GLY A 210 6.72 15.93 -11.19
N MET A 211 6.60 15.44 -9.95
CA MET A 211 7.04 14.10 -9.58
C MET A 211 6.02 13.05 -10.03
N PRO A 212 6.46 11.80 -10.30
CA PRO A 212 5.54 10.72 -10.62
C PRO A 212 4.52 10.58 -9.49
N THR A 213 3.25 10.66 -9.86
CA THR A 213 2.12 10.66 -8.93
C THR A 213 1.82 9.28 -8.37
N PHE A 214 2.70 8.30 -8.59
CA PHE A 214 2.49 6.98 -8.06
C PHE A 214 3.79 6.35 -7.59
N CYS A 215 3.63 5.41 -6.68
CA CYS A 215 4.62 4.41 -6.38
C CYS A 215 3.94 3.04 -6.38
N ALA A 216 4.71 1.97 -6.53
CA ALA A 216 4.19 0.61 -6.47
C ALA A 216 5.00 -0.25 -5.51
N GLU A 217 4.37 -1.31 -5.00
CA GLU A 217 5.07 -2.32 -4.22
C GLU A 217 6.14 -2.98 -5.10
N ARG A 218 7.38 -3.13 -4.61
CA ARG A 218 8.48 -3.70 -5.40
C ARG A 218 8.10 -5.07 -5.98
N ALA A 219 7.49 -5.95 -5.18
CA ALA A 219 7.09 -7.28 -5.64
C ALA A 219 6.10 -7.19 -6.82
N SER A 220 5.13 -6.27 -6.77
CA SER A 220 4.19 -6.04 -7.86
C SER A 220 4.89 -5.48 -9.10
N LEU A 221 5.82 -4.53 -8.95
CA LEU A 221 6.65 -4.00 -10.06
C LEU A 221 7.48 -5.10 -10.72
N GLU A 222 8.18 -5.91 -9.94
CA GLU A 222 9.01 -6.98 -10.47
C GLU A 222 8.19 -8.01 -11.23
N GLN A 223 7.01 -8.35 -10.72
CA GLN A 223 6.10 -9.27 -11.39
C GLN A 223 5.53 -8.65 -12.68
N TYR A 224 5.18 -7.36 -12.64
CA TYR A 224 4.74 -6.58 -13.81
C TYR A 224 5.80 -6.61 -14.91
N PHE A 225 7.02 -6.22 -14.59
CA PHE A 225 8.09 -6.15 -15.57
C PHE A 225 8.60 -7.52 -16.01
N THR A 226 8.63 -8.53 -15.14
CA THR A 226 8.98 -9.92 -15.53
C THR A 226 8.03 -10.43 -16.61
N ARG A 227 6.76 -10.01 -16.55
CA ARG A 227 5.77 -10.40 -17.55
C ARG A 227 5.86 -9.56 -18.83
N LEU A 228 6.07 -8.26 -18.71
CA LEU A 228 6.24 -7.38 -19.88
C LEU A 228 7.51 -7.69 -20.67
N ASN A 229 8.60 -7.96 -19.98
CA ASN A 229 9.91 -8.26 -20.54
C ASN A 229 10.68 -9.16 -19.56
N PRO A 230 10.75 -10.49 -19.80
CA PRO A 230 11.49 -11.40 -18.92
C PRO A 230 12.95 -11.01 -18.66
N ASN A 231 13.56 -10.24 -19.55
CA ASN A 231 14.94 -9.76 -19.47
C ASN A 231 15.07 -8.35 -18.86
N TRP A 232 14.00 -7.80 -18.26
CA TRP A 232 14.00 -6.42 -17.74
C TRP A 232 15.13 -6.12 -16.75
N ARG A 233 15.63 -7.13 -16.03
CA ARG A 233 16.75 -6.98 -15.08
C ARG A 233 18.08 -6.68 -15.78
N THR A 234 18.21 -7.06 -17.06
CA THR A 234 19.40 -6.75 -17.89
C THR A 234 19.23 -5.44 -18.67
N ASP A 235 18.01 -4.92 -18.75
CA ASP A 235 17.73 -3.61 -19.31
C ASP A 235 17.90 -2.55 -18.22
N SER A 236 18.97 -1.75 -18.33
CA SER A 236 19.31 -0.73 -17.34
C SER A 236 18.17 0.27 -17.09
N ASN A 237 17.37 0.57 -18.12
CA ASN A 237 16.27 1.52 -17.99
C ASN A 237 15.11 0.92 -17.19
N MET A 238 14.76 -0.35 -17.44
CA MET A 238 13.68 -1.00 -16.71
C MET A 238 14.06 -1.31 -15.26
N ASP A 239 15.30 -1.74 -15.01
CA ASP A 239 15.80 -1.92 -13.65
C ASP A 239 15.81 -0.61 -12.87
N GLN A 240 16.27 0.48 -13.50
CA GLN A 240 16.20 1.82 -12.91
C GLN A 240 14.75 2.24 -12.65
N ASN A 241 13.80 1.90 -13.52
CA ASN A 241 12.38 2.17 -13.29
C ASN A 241 11.83 1.41 -12.08
N VAL A 242 12.21 0.15 -11.85
CA VAL A 242 11.79 -0.57 -10.62
C VAL A 242 12.30 0.14 -9.38
N LYS A 243 13.58 0.53 -9.37
CA LYS A 243 14.16 1.31 -8.27
C LYS A 243 13.47 2.65 -8.10
N LEU A 244 13.16 3.32 -9.21
CA LEU A 244 12.50 4.62 -9.21
C LEU A 244 11.06 4.48 -8.70
N TYR A 245 10.23 3.56 -9.18
CA TYR A 245 8.81 3.53 -8.84
C TYR A 245 8.50 2.75 -7.54
N ALA A 246 9.45 2.07 -6.92
CA ALA A 246 9.22 1.37 -5.66
C ALA A 246 8.82 2.34 -4.52
N CYS A 247 7.75 2.00 -3.78
CA CYS A 247 7.23 2.84 -2.69
C CYS A 247 8.24 3.09 -1.57
N GLU A 248 9.12 2.14 -1.26
CA GLU A 248 10.21 2.32 -0.28
C GLU A 248 11.18 3.45 -0.65
N ASN A 249 11.36 3.73 -1.95
CA ASN A 249 12.22 4.81 -2.45
C ASN A 249 11.45 6.11 -2.69
N TYR A 250 10.12 6.09 -2.58
CA TYR A 250 9.28 7.24 -2.90
C TYR A 250 9.41 8.37 -1.88
N ILE A 251 9.35 8.07 -0.58
CA ILE A 251 9.47 9.07 0.48
C ILE A 251 10.84 9.76 0.45
N ALA A 252 11.92 9.00 0.39
CA ALA A 252 13.28 9.56 0.36
C ALA A 252 13.50 10.53 -0.81
N ARG A 253 12.99 10.19 -2.00
CA ARG A 253 13.09 11.07 -3.19
C ARG A 253 12.26 12.33 -3.03
N ARG A 254 11.04 12.21 -2.50
CA ARG A 254 10.16 13.35 -2.25
C ARG A 254 10.78 14.33 -1.24
N GLU A 255 11.39 13.80 -0.18
CA GLU A 255 12.11 14.62 0.81
C GLU A 255 13.31 15.33 0.19
N SER A 256 14.10 14.61 -0.60
CA SER A 256 15.26 15.18 -1.33
C SER A 256 14.82 16.28 -2.30
N ALA A 257 13.75 16.06 -3.07
CA ALA A 257 13.21 17.04 -4.00
C ALA A 257 12.66 18.29 -3.27
N ARG A 258 12.02 18.10 -2.11
CA ARG A 258 11.55 19.22 -1.28
C ARG A 258 12.71 20.03 -0.71
N GLU A 259 13.76 19.37 -0.25
CA GLU A 259 14.97 20.05 0.24
C GLU A 259 15.64 20.86 -0.87
N GLU A 260 15.76 20.29 -2.06
CA GLU A 260 16.30 20.99 -3.23
C GLU A 260 15.42 22.18 -3.64
N ALA A 261 14.10 22.02 -3.67
CA ALA A 261 13.17 23.12 -3.96
C ALA A 261 13.29 24.25 -2.93
N ASN A 262 13.40 23.91 -1.63
CA ASN A 262 13.63 24.89 -0.57
C ASN A 262 14.97 25.61 -0.74
N ARG A 263 16.03 24.89 -1.12
CA ARG A 263 17.36 25.45 -1.40
C ARG A 263 17.31 26.43 -2.56
N LEU A 264 16.69 26.04 -3.68
CA LEU A 264 16.53 26.91 -4.87
C LEU A 264 15.68 28.15 -4.54
N GLN A 265 14.61 27.99 -3.76
CA GLN A 265 13.79 29.12 -3.33
C GLN A 265 14.58 30.08 -2.41
N ALA A 266 15.41 29.56 -1.51
CA ALA A 266 16.27 30.37 -0.65
C ALA A 266 17.32 31.12 -1.47
N GLU A 267 17.94 30.46 -2.46
CA GLU A 267 18.90 31.09 -3.37
C GLU A 267 18.24 32.21 -4.19
N GLN A 268 17.05 31.97 -4.74
CA GLN A 268 16.30 32.97 -5.50
C GLN A 268 15.98 34.20 -4.63
N LYS A 269 15.46 33.99 -3.41
CA LYS A 269 15.19 35.08 -2.47
C LYS A 269 16.47 35.85 -2.11
N ALA A 270 17.59 35.18 -1.97
CA ALA A 270 18.88 35.82 -1.69
C ALA A 270 19.35 36.68 -2.88
N ARG A 271 19.18 36.21 -4.12
CA ARG A 271 19.48 36.98 -5.33
C ARG A 271 18.60 38.22 -5.45
N GLU A 272 17.28 38.07 -5.26
CA GLU A 272 16.32 39.18 -5.28
C GLU A 272 16.64 40.24 -4.20
N ALA A 273 16.99 39.80 -2.99
CA ALA A 273 17.40 40.70 -1.91
C ALA A 273 18.72 41.43 -2.22
N ALA A 274 19.69 40.74 -2.83
CA ALA A 274 20.96 41.35 -3.24
C ALA A 274 20.77 42.39 -4.36
N GLU A 275 19.92 42.10 -5.35
CA GLU A 275 19.56 43.03 -6.42
C GLU A 275 18.84 44.27 -5.88
N ALA A 276 17.85 44.08 -5.00
CA ALA A 276 17.13 45.17 -4.36
C ALA A 276 18.07 46.08 -3.56
N LYS A 277 19.03 45.49 -2.82
CA LYS A 277 20.04 46.24 -2.08
C LYS A 277 20.97 47.03 -3.02
N ALA A 278 21.45 46.40 -4.10
CA ALA A 278 22.32 47.07 -5.08
C ALA A 278 21.61 48.26 -5.75
N LYS A 279 20.33 48.09 -6.10
CA LYS A 279 19.51 49.17 -6.66
C LYS A 279 19.32 50.33 -5.66
N ALA A 280 19.01 50.03 -4.40
CA ALA A 280 18.87 51.05 -3.37
C ALA A 280 20.18 51.82 -3.12
N GLU A 281 21.32 51.14 -3.11
CA GLU A 281 22.64 51.78 -2.99
C GLU A 281 22.97 52.66 -4.21
N ALA A 282 22.65 52.20 -5.42
CA ALA A 282 22.85 52.98 -6.64
C ALA A 282 21.98 54.26 -6.66
N GLU A 283 20.70 54.15 -6.27
CA GLU A 283 19.79 55.30 -6.15
C GLU A 283 20.27 56.29 -5.07
N ALA A 284 20.75 55.78 -3.92
CA ALA A 284 21.31 56.62 -2.86
C ALA A 284 22.57 57.38 -3.32
N ARG A 285 23.47 56.72 -4.06
CA ARG A 285 24.66 57.35 -4.66
C ARG A 285 24.28 58.41 -5.69
N ALA A 286 23.37 58.10 -6.62
CA ALA A 286 22.91 59.04 -7.62
C ALA A 286 22.27 60.29 -6.99
N LYS A 287 21.49 60.11 -5.91
CA LYS A 287 20.93 61.22 -5.15
C LYS A 287 22.02 62.05 -4.46
N ALA A 288 23.00 61.41 -3.83
CA ALA A 288 24.11 62.09 -3.19
C ALA A 288 24.96 62.90 -4.19
N GLU A 289 25.24 62.36 -5.38
CA GLU A 289 25.95 63.06 -6.45
C GLU A 289 25.15 64.25 -7.00
N ALA A 290 23.83 64.09 -7.19
CA ALA A 290 22.96 65.18 -7.62
C ALA A 290 22.91 66.32 -6.58
N ASP A 291 22.82 65.99 -5.29
CA ASP A 291 22.84 66.96 -4.20
C ASP A 291 24.21 67.64 -4.07
N ALA A 292 25.31 66.90 -4.25
CA ALA A 292 26.66 67.46 -4.27
C ALA A 292 26.85 68.45 -5.43
N LYS A 293 26.37 68.10 -6.63
CA LYS A 293 26.40 68.99 -7.80
C LYS A 293 25.61 70.28 -7.56
N LYS A 294 24.39 70.18 -7.03
CA LYS A 294 23.57 71.36 -6.68
C LYS A 294 24.30 72.29 -5.72
N ARG A 295 24.96 71.73 -4.69
CA ARG A 295 25.76 72.52 -3.73
C ARG A 295 26.97 73.17 -4.39
N ALA A 296 27.66 72.48 -5.29
CA ALA A 296 28.79 73.03 -6.03
C ALA A 296 28.38 74.17 -6.98
N ASP A 297 27.25 74.00 -7.69
CA ASP A 297 26.67 75.02 -8.56
C ASP A 297 26.24 76.27 -7.75
N GLU A 298 25.60 76.05 -6.58
CA GLU A 298 25.22 77.13 -5.67
C GLU A 298 26.43 77.87 -5.08
N ALA A 299 27.45 77.14 -4.64
CA ALA A 299 28.70 77.73 -4.15
C ALA A 299 29.40 78.55 -5.23
N SER A 300 29.43 78.05 -6.47
CA SER A 300 30.00 78.77 -7.63
C SER A 300 29.22 80.06 -7.90
N ARG A 301 27.89 80.02 -7.82
CA ARG A 301 27.03 81.21 -7.97
C ARG A 301 27.27 82.24 -6.88
N LEU A 302 27.38 81.81 -5.63
CA LEU A 302 27.69 82.69 -4.49
C LEU A 302 29.09 83.33 -4.63
N GLN A 303 30.09 82.56 -5.09
CA GLN A 303 31.43 83.07 -5.35
C GLN A 303 31.42 84.16 -6.44
N GLN A 304 30.70 83.93 -7.55
CA GLN A 304 30.55 84.94 -8.60
C GLN A 304 29.89 86.23 -8.09
N GLN A 305 28.85 86.12 -7.25
CA GLN A 305 28.21 87.28 -6.63
C GLN A 305 29.17 88.05 -5.72
N LEU A 306 30.00 87.34 -4.94
CA LEU A 306 31.01 87.94 -4.07
C LEU A 306 32.08 88.68 -4.88
N ASP A 307 32.59 88.06 -5.95
CA ASP A 307 33.58 88.66 -6.84
C ASP A 307 33.03 89.91 -7.53
N GLU A 308 31.77 89.89 -7.97
CA GLU A 308 31.09 91.05 -8.54
C GLU A 308 30.92 92.18 -7.50
N ALA A 309 30.49 91.85 -6.28
CA ALA A 309 30.37 92.82 -5.20
C ALA A 309 31.72 93.48 -4.86
N ASN A 310 32.80 92.69 -4.81
CA ASN A 310 34.16 93.20 -4.60
C ASN A 310 34.61 94.13 -5.72
N ARG A 311 34.32 93.79 -6.99
CA ARG A 311 34.59 94.69 -8.13
C ARG A 311 33.84 96.02 -8.01
N ARG A 312 32.57 95.99 -7.60
CA ARG A 312 31.78 97.21 -7.38
C ARG A 312 32.40 98.10 -6.30
N LEU A 313 32.84 97.52 -5.19
CA LEU A 313 33.52 98.25 -4.11
C LEU A 313 34.83 98.91 -4.58
N GLN A 314 35.61 98.25 -5.43
CA GLN A 314 36.84 98.83 -6.00
C GLN A 314 36.58 99.95 -7.01
N SER A 315 35.40 99.98 -7.64
CA SER A 315 35.01 100.99 -8.64
C SER A 315 34.42 102.27 -8.04
N CYS A 316 34.22 102.34 -6.72
CA CYS A 316 33.78 103.58 -6.07
C CYS A 316 34.93 104.60 -6.03
N PRO A 317 34.79 105.79 -6.64
CA PRO A 317 35.79 106.85 -6.55
C PRO A 317 35.91 107.33 -5.09
N LYS A 318 37.16 107.53 -4.64
CA LYS A 318 37.48 108.09 -3.33
C LYS A 318 37.00 109.53 -3.18
#